data_AF-A0A9E0FUI6-F1
#
_entry.id   AF-A0A9E0FUI6-F1
#
_cell.length_a   1.000
_cell.length_b   1.000
_cell.length_c   1.000
_cell.angle_alpha   90.00
_cell.angle_beta   90.00
_cell.angle_gamma   90.00
#
_symmetry.space_group_name_H-M   'P 1'
#
loop_
_entity.id
_entity.type
_entity.pdbx_description
1 polymer ?
#
loop_
_entity_poly.entity_id
_entity_poly.type
_entity_poly.pdbx_seq_one_letter_code
_entity_poly.pdbx_strand_id
1 'polypeptide(L)'
;IAATTGNEDCHVVLRGGTTTNYDAASVAAACAVIEKSGLRPALMIDASHANSSKDPANQPKVMDDVARQLSVGERRIVGVMVESHIEAGRQDLVAGQPLVYGQSITDGCIDWDSSVAVLERLADGVRARRAVTAQGVKEGAMA
;
A
#
# COMPACT_ATOMS: atom_id res chain seq x y z
N ILE A 1 -19.01 30.40 12.53
CA ILE A 1 -17.65 30.01 13.00
C ILE A 1 -17.67 28.50 13.15
N ALA A 2 -16.68 27.79 12.59
CA ALA A 2 -16.54 26.34 12.75
C ALA A 2 -15.41 26.05 13.75
N ALA A 3 -15.61 25.05 14.62
CA ALA A 3 -14.62 24.54 15.57
C ALA A 3 -14.63 23.01 15.51
N THR A 4 -13.46 22.38 15.69
CA THR A 4 -13.31 20.93 15.66
C THR A 4 -12.55 20.44 16.89
N THR A 5 -12.68 19.15 17.21
CA THR A 5 -11.94 18.49 18.28
C THR A 5 -10.60 17.92 17.84
N GLY A 6 -10.27 18.02 16.55
CA GLY A 6 -9.17 17.26 15.93
C GLY A 6 -9.56 15.81 15.62
N ASN A 7 -8.71 15.13 14.85
CA ASN A 7 -8.81 13.71 14.50
C ASN A 7 -7.48 13.02 14.81
N GLU A 8 -7.50 12.09 15.77
CA GLU A 8 -6.31 11.36 16.24
C GLU A 8 -5.99 10.13 15.37
N ASP A 9 -6.89 9.74 14.47
CA ASP A 9 -6.76 8.54 13.62
C ASP A 9 -6.08 8.83 12.26
N CYS A 10 -5.28 9.89 12.21
CA CYS A 10 -4.48 10.23 11.03
C CYS A 10 -3.24 9.34 10.90
N HIS A 11 -2.80 9.08 9.67
CA HIS A 11 -1.59 8.33 9.39
C HIS A 11 -0.89 8.83 8.12
N VAL A 12 0.37 8.46 7.96
CA VAL A 12 1.19 8.80 6.78
C VAL A 12 0.92 7.81 5.64
N VAL A 13 0.87 8.31 4.41
CA VAL A 13 0.85 7.49 3.19
C VAL A 13 2.18 7.66 2.45
N LEU A 14 2.92 6.58 2.25
CA LEU A 14 4.10 6.53 1.40
C LEU A 14 3.64 6.26 -0.04
N ARG A 15 3.69 7.30 -0.88
CA ARG A 15 3.22 7.27 -2.29
C ARG A 15 4.29 7.60 -3.33
N GLY A 16 5.55 7.52 -2.94
CA GLY A 16 6.70 7.95 -3.70
C GLY A 16 6.85 9.47 -3.76
N GLY A 17 7.80 9.91 -4.59
CA GLY A 17 8.09 11.30 -4.92
C GLY A 17 8.96 11.33 -6.17
N THR A 18 10.15 11.94 -6.08
CA THR A 18 11.16 11.82 -7.15
C THR A 18 11.64 10.38 -7.33
N THR A 19 11.66 9.60 -6.24
CA THR A 19 11.95 8.17 -6.22
C THR A 19 10.81 7.42 -5.54
N THR A 20 10.75 6.11 -5.73
CA THR A 20 9.87 5.22 -4.97
C THR A 20 10.24 5.21 -3.49
N ASN A 21 9.30 4.91 -2.60
CA ASN A 21 9.53 4.86 -1.15
C ASN A 21 8.72 3.77 -0.43
N TYR A 22 8.45 2.64 -1.09
CA TYR A 22 7.73 1.50 -0.50
C TYR A 22 8.63 0.44 0.12
N ASP A 23 9.93 0.45 -0.20
CA ASP A 23 10.88 -0.56 0.25
C ASP A 23 11.13 -0.50 1.76
N ALA A 24 11.70 -1.56 2.32
CA ALA A 24 11.92 -1.68 3.76
C ALA A 24 12.80 -0.55 4.35
N ALA A 25 13.77 -0.03 3.60
CA ALA A 25 14.61 1.08 4.08
C ALA A 25 13.81 2.38 4.15
N SER A 26 12.99 2.64 3.13
CA SER A 26 12.05 3.77 3.11
C SER A 26 11.03 3.70 4.25
N VAL A 27 10.44 2.52 4.49
CA VAL A 27 9.52 2.29 5.63
C VAL A 27 10.22 2.55 6.95
N ALA A 28 11.43 2.02 7.16
CA ALA A 28 12.19 2.24 8.37
C ALA A 28 12.51 3.74 8.60
N ALA A 29 12.94 4.45 7.56
CA ALA A 29 13.23 5.87 7.64
C ALA A 29 11.98 6.71 7.97
N ALA A 30 10.85 6.40 7.33
CA ALA A 30 9.57 7.06 7.61
C ALA A 30 9.11 6.82 9.05
N CYS A 31 9.16 5.57 9.53
CA CYS A 31 8.78 5.25 10.90
C CYS A 31 9.66 5.94 11.94
N ALA A 32 10.97 6.06 11.69
CA ALA A 32 11.87 6.80 12.58
C ALA A 32 11.49 8.29 12.69
N VAL A 33 11.05 8.92 11.59
CA VAL A 33 10.55 10.30 11.62
C VAL A 33 9.24 10.41 12.40
N ILE A 34 8.29 9.49 12.17
CA ILE A 34 7.00 9.44 12.87
C ILE A 34 7.22 9.30 14.39
N GLU A 35 8.08 8.38 14.81
CA GLU A 35 8.43 8.17 16.22
C GLU A 35 9.08 9.41 16.84
N LYS A 36 10.01 10.05 16.12
CA LYS A 36 10.66 11.29 16.60
C LYS A 36 9.66 12.43 16.78
N SER A 37 8.55 12.42 16.05
CA SER A 37 7.43 13.36 16.22
C SER A 37 6.48 12.98 17.37
N GLY A 38 6.77 11.93 18.14
CA GLY A 38 5.94 11.49 19.26
C GLY A 38 4.67 10.73 18.84
N LEU A 39 4.59 10.28 17.60
CA LEU A 39 3.45 9.56 17.05
C LEU A 39 3.73 8.07 16.96
N ARG A 40 2.67 7.26 16.96
CA ARG A 40 2.79 5.81 16.74
C ARG A 40 3.31 5.54 15.32
N PRO A 41 4.39 4.77 15.12
CA PRO A 41 4.89 4.39 13.80
C PRO A 41 3.90 3.48 13.08
N ALA A 42 3.02 4.09 12.30
CA ALA A 42 2.04 3.39 11.48
C ALA A 42 1.87 4.16 10.17
N LEU A 43 1.94 3.44 9.06
CA LEU A 43 1.83 4.02 7.73
C LEU A 43 1.09 3.11 6.76
N MET A 44 0.56 3.73 5.72
CA MET A 44 0.01 3.07 4.54
C MET A 44 0.99 3.20 3.37
N ILE A 45 1.04 2.19 2.50
CA ILE A 45 1.81 2.26 1.25
C ILE A 45 0.86 2.34 0.07
N ASP A 46 1.00 3.38 -0.75
CA ASP A 46 0.34 3.50 -2.04
C ASP A 46 1.18 2.81 -3.13
N ALA A 47 0.60 1.84 -3.81
CA ALA A 47 1.25 1.07 -4.87
C ALA A 47 1.37 1.84 -6.19
N SER A 48 0.51 2.84 -6.42
CA SER A 48 0.37 3.57 -7.68
C SER A 48 1.29 4.81 -7.71
N HIS A 49 0.88 5.84 -8.44
CA HIS A 49 1.53 7.15 -8.51
C HIS A 49 3.05 7.06 -8.70
N ALA A 50 3.85 7.70 -7.82
CA ALA A 50 5.30 7.68 -7.96
C ALA A 50 5.91 6.34 -7.55
N ASN A 51 5.23 5.54 -6.72
CA ASN A 51 5.69 4.19 -6.36
C ASN A 51 5.58 3.20 -7.53
N SER A 52 4.60 3.38 -8.42
CA SER A 52 4.51 2.62 -9.68
C SER A 52 5.32 3.24 -10.82
N SER A 53 5.99 4.37 -10.58
CA SER A 53 6.60 5.21 -11.63
C SER A 53 5.58 5.63 -12.71
N LYS A 54 4.33 5.83 -12.30
CA LYS A 54 3.17 6.14 -13.15
C LYS A 54 2.85 5.06 -14.20
N ASP A 55 3.33 3.85 -14.00
CA ASP A 55 3.00 2.69 -14.82
C ASP A 55 2.20 1.68 -13.97
N PRO A 56 0.88 1.53 -14.21
CA PRO A 56 0.02 0.66 -13.41
C PRO A 56 0.51 -0.79 -13.34
N ALA A 57 1.21 -1.28 -14.38
CA ALA A 57 1.75 -2.64 -14.42
C ALA A 57 2.86 -2.88 -13.38
N ASN A 58 3.39 -1.83 -12.75
CA ASN A 58 4.34 -1.95 -11.65
C ASN A 58 3.68 -2.08 -10.28
N GLN A 59 2.39 -1.77 -10.11
CA GLN A 59 1.70 -1.90 -8.81
C GLN A 59 1.84 -3.31 -8.20
N PRO A 60 1.71 -4.43 -8.97
CA PRO A 60 1.92 -5.76 -8.42
C PRO A 60 3.33 -5.98 -7.86
N LYS A 61 4.37 -5.40 -8.48
CA LYS A 61 5.76 -5.51 -7.98
C LYS A 61 5.93 -4.79 -6.65
N VAL A 62 5.30 -3.63 -6.50
CA VAL A 62 5.26 -2.91 -5.21
C VAL A 62 4.59 -3.77 -4.15
N MET A 63 3.46 -4.40 -4.47
CA MET A 63 2.73 -5.26 -3.54
C MET A 63 3.46 -6.56 -3.21
N ASP A 64 4.25 -7.12 -4.12
CA ASP A 64 5.11 -8.27 -3.85
C ASP A 64 6.18 -7.92 -2.80
N ASP A 65 6.80 -6.73 -2.89
CA ASP A 65 7.76 -6.28 -1.89
C ASP A 65 7.09 -6.03 -0.53
N VAL A 66 5.92 -5.37 -0.52
CA VAL A 66 5.14 -5.18 0.71
C VAL A 66 4.76 -6.51 1.33
N ALA A 67 4.26 -7.48 0.55
CA ALA A 67 3.92 -8.81 1.04
C ALA A 67 5.13 -9.54 1.65
N ARG A 68 6.32 -9.37 1.05
CA ARG A 68 7.59 -9.88 1.62
C ARG A 68 7.95 -9.19 2.93
N GLN A 69 7.79 -7.87 3.04
CA GLN A 69 8.02 -7.16 4.31
C GLN A 69 7.05 -7.64 5.40
N LEU A 70 5.77 -7.83 5.06
CA LEU A 70 4.78 -8.38 5.98
C LEU A 70 5.17 -9.79 6.43
N SER A 71 5.57 -10.67 5.51
CA SER A 71 5.85 -12.08 5.82
C SER A 71 7.01 -12.27 6.80
N VAL A 72 7.97 -11.34 6.83
CA VAL A 72 9.09 -11.33 7.78
C VAL A 72 8.80 -10.59 9.09
N GLY A 73 7.55 -10.15 9.31
CA GLY A 73 7.13 -9.60 10.60
C GLY A 73 6.96 -8.08 10.65
N GLU A 74 6.99 -7.34 9.54
CA GLU A 74 6.79 -5.88 9.58
C GLU A 74 5.36 -5.52 10.03
N ARG A 75 5.25 -4.81 11.16
CA ARG A 75 3.97 -4.48 11.82
C ARG A 75 3.52 -3.04 11.62
N ARG A 76 4.43 -2.16 11.17
CA ARG A 76 4.19 -0.72 11.03
C ARG A 76 3.46 -0.38 9.74
N ILE A 77 3.48 -1.26 8.74
CA ILE A 77 2.61 -1.18 7.56
C ILE A 77 1.20 -1.64 7.99
N VAL A 78 0.29 -0.67 8.11
CA VAL A 78 -1.09 -0.89 8.58
C VAL A 78 -2.11 -0.98 7.44
N GLY A 79 -1.74 -0.54 6.24
CA GLY A 79 -2.61 -0.59 5.08
C GLY A 79 -1.84 -0.44 3.77
N VAL A 80 -2.53 -0.71 2.68
CA VAL A 80 -2.06 -0.44 1.31
C VAL A 80 -3.16 0.26 0.50
N MET A 81 -2.77 0.99 -0.53
CA MET A 81 -3.68 1.54 -1.54
C MET A 81 -3.26 1.02 -2.92
N VAL A 82 -4.24 0.59 -3.72
CA VAL A 82 -4.05 0.02 -5.06
C VAL A 82 -5.10 0.65 -5.97
N GLU A 83 -4.70 1.06 -7.17
CA GLU A 83 -5.61 1.55 -8.20
C GLU A 83 -5.94 0.43 -9.19
N SER A 84 -7.14 -0.11 -9.07
CA SER A 84 -7.65 -1.24 -9.84
C SER A 84 -8.99 -0.93 -10.48
N HIS A 85 -9.24 -1.48 -11.66
CA HIS A 85 -10.54 -1.46 -12.31
C HIS A 85 -10.84 -2.80 -13.00
N ILE A 86 -11.91 -2.87 -13.80
CA ILE A 86 -12.30 -4.12 -14.47
C ILE A 86 -11.29 -4.36 -15.60
N GLU A 87 -11.09 -3.32 -16.42
CA GLU A 87 -10.10 -3.27 -17.48
C GLU A 87 -8.86 -2.49 -17.02
N ALA A 88 -7.69 -2.95 -17.44
CA ALA A 88 -6.42 -2.29 -17.15
C ALA A 88 -6.27 -0.96 -17.90
N GLY A 89 -5.33 -0.13 -17.41
CA GLY A 89 -4.94 1.12 -18.04
C GLY A 89 -5.94 2.25 -17.81
N ARG A 90 -5.94 3.21 -18.74
CA ARG A 90 -6.82 4.38 -18.76
C ARG A 90 -7.28 4.68 -20.19
N GLN A 91 -8.38 5.41 -20.30
CA GLN A 91 -8.89 5.98 -21.55
C GLN A 91 -9.07 7.48 -21.44
N ASP A 92 -9.03 8.18 -22.58
CA ASP A 92 -9.32 9.61 -22.64
C ASP A 92 -10.81 9.87 -22.83
N LEU A 93 -11.33 10.93 -22.21
CA LEU A 93 -12.69 11.38 -22.45
C LEU A 93 -12.75 12.16 -23.79
N VAL A 94 -13.11 11.49 -24.86
CA VAL A 94 -13.24 12.09 -26.20
C VAL A 94 -14.71 12.29 -26.56
N ALA A 95 -15.11 13.53 -26.85
CA ALA A 95 -16.48 13.87 -27.18
C ALA A 95 -17.01 13.04 -28.38
N GLY A 96 -18.17 12.40 -28.19
CA GLY A 96 -18.82 11.58 -29.22
C GLY A 96 -18.25 10.17 -29.38
N GLN A 97 -17.18 9.80 -28.66
CA GLN A 97 -16.69 8.42 -28.65
C GLN A 97 -17.28 7.65 -27.45
N PRO A 98 -17.74 6.40 -27.65
CA PRO A 98 -18.17 5.56 -26.55
C PRO A 98 -16.96 5.17 -25.68
N LEU A 99 -17.16 5.14 -24.36
CA LEU A 99 -16.13 4.69 -23.42
C LEU A 99 -16.11 3.16 -23.34
N VAL A 100 -14.91 2.61 -23.11
CA VAL A 100 -14.74 1.23 -22.68
C VAL A 100 -15.31 1.09 -21.28
N TYR A 101 -16.29 0.21 -21.11
CA TYR A 101 -16.86 -0.05 -19.80
C TYR A 101 -15.79 -0.61 -18.85
N GLY A 102 -15.72 -0.05 -17.64
CA GLY A 102 -14.83 -0.57 -16.61
C GLY A 102 -13.34 -0.21 -16.78
N GLN A 103 -13.00 0.74 -17.65
CA GLN A 103 -11.64 1.29 -17.78
C GLN A 103 -11.59 2.73 -17.24
N SER A 104 -10.58 3.04 -16.43
CA SER A 104 -10.43 4.36 -15.79
C SER A 104 -10.32 5.51 -16.80
N ILE A 105 -10.87 6.69 -16.48
CA ILE A 105 -10.69 7.93 -17.27
C ILE A 105 -9.62 8.87 -16.70
N THR A 106 -9.06 8.53 -15.53
CA THR A 106 -8.05 9.32 -14.83
C THR A 106 -6.70 8.63 -14.91
N ASP A 107 -6.16 8.18 -13.78
CA ASP A 107 -4.93 7.41 -13.71
C ASP A 107 -5.18 5.97 -14.15
N GLY A 108 -4.14 5.33 -14.68
CA GLY A 108 -4.25 3.96 -15.15
C GLY A 108 -4.37 2.96 -14.00
N CYS A 109 -5.19 1.95 -14.17
CA CYS A 109 -5.40 0.91 -13.17
C CYS A 109 -4.81 -0.44 -13.59
N ILE A 110 -4.61 -1.34 -12.63
CA ILE A 110 -4.50 -2.77 -12.93
C ILE A 110 -5.90 -3.35 -13.22
N ASP A 111 -5.96 -4.45 -13.97
CA ASP A 111 -7.21 -5.16 -14.24
C ASP A 111 -7.69 -5.99 -13.04
N TRP A 112 -8.86 -6.61 -13.22
CA TRP A 112 -9.49 -7.45 -12.21
C TRP A 112 -8.62 -8.66 -11.81
N ASP A 113 -8.06 -9.38 -12.77
CA ASP A 113 -7.29 -10.59 -12.49
C ASP A 113 -6.01 -10.25 -11.71
N SER A 114 -5.34 -9.16 -12.06
CA SER A 114 -4.19 -8.65 -11.29
C SER A 114 -4.60 -8.21 -9.89
N SER A 115 -5.80 -7.64 -9.74
CA SER A 115 -6.33 -7.22 -8.43
C SER A 115 -6.53 -8.40 -7.50
N VAL A 116 -7.13 -9.49 -8.00
CA VAL A 116 -7.29 -10.74 -7.25
C VAL A 116 -5.92 -11.28 -6.84
N ALA A 117 -4.98 -11.38 -7.77
CA ALA A 117 -3.63 -11.87 -7.49
C ALA A 117 -2.90 -11.03 -6.42
N VAL A 118 -3.01 -9.71 -6.49
CA VAL A 118 -2.45 -8.80 -5.48
C VAL A 118 -3.06 -9.03 -4.10
N LEU A 119 -4.39 -9.15 -4.02
CA LEU A 119 -5.09 -9.40 -2.76
C LEU A 119 -4.71 -10.75 -2.14
N GLU A 120 -4.55 -11.79 -2.95
CA GLU A 120 -4.11 -13.11 -2.49
C GLU A 120 -2.69 -13.07 -1.92
N ARG A 121 -1.74 -12.43 -2.62
CA ARG A 121 -0.35 -12.27 -2.14
C ARG A 121 -0.27 -11.49 -0.83
N LEU A 122 -1.04 -10.40 -0.71
CA LEU A 122 -1.12 -9.63 0.53
C LEU A 122 -1.73 -10.45 1.66
N ALA A 123 -2.77 -11.25 1.38
CA ALA A 123 -3.37 -12.13 2.37
C ALA A 123 -2.35 -13.16 2.88
N ASP A 124 -1.53 -13.74 2.00
CA ASP A 124 -0.46 -14.66 2.38
C ASP A 124 0.63 -13.98 3.22
N GLY A 125 1.05 -12.77 2.83
CA GLY A 125 1.97 -11.95 3.62
C GLY A 125 1.45 -11.68 5.05
N VAL A 126 0.16 -11.36 5.18
CA VAL A 126 -0.48 -11.14 6.49
C VAL A 126 -0.57 -12.44 7.30
N ARG A 127 -0.92 -13.58 6.67
CA ARG A 127 -0.94 -14.89 7.36
C ARG A 127 0.44 -15.27 7.88
N ALA A 128 1.49 -15.10 7.06
CA ALA A 128 2.88 -15.33 7.45
C ALA A 128 3.29 -14.43 8.62
N ARG A 129 2.98 -13.12 8.56
CA ARG A 129 3.22 -12.18 9.67
C ARG A 129 2.63 -12.64 11.00
N ARG A 130 1.38 -13.13 10.96
CA ARG A 130 0.67 -13.61 12.15
C ARG A 130 1.35 -14.85 12.74
N ALA A 131 1.83 -15.76 11.89
CA ALA A 131 2.56 -16.95 12.33
C ALA A 131 3.87 -16.60 13.04
N VAL A 132 4.69 -15.73 12.44
CA VAL A 132 5.97 -15.27 13.03
C VAL A 132 5.74 -14.54 14.35
N THR A 133 4.76 -13.63 14.39
CA THR A 133 4.43 -12.88 15.61
C THR A 133 3.97 -13.80 16.74
N ALA A 134 3.16 -14.81 16.45
CA ALA A 134 2.69 -15.77 17.45
C ALA A 134 3.82 -16.63 18.01
N GLN A 135 4.84 -16.96 17.21
CA GLN A 135 6.03 -17.69 17.67
C GLN A 135 6.89 -16.83 18.60
N GLY A 136 7.20 -15.58 18.21
CA GLY A 136 8.00 -14.67 19.05
C GLY A 136 7.36 -14.36 20.41
N VAL A 137 6.02 -14.31 20.48
CA VAL A 137 5.29 -14.17 21.76
C VAL A 137 5.45 -15.41 22.64
N LYS A 138 5.43 -16.62 22.05
CA LYS A 138 5.62 -17.87 22.82
C LYS A 138 7.05 -17.99 23.35
N GLU A 139 8.05 -17.64 22.54
CA GLU A 139 9.45 -17.68 22.94
C GLU A 139 9.77 -16.64 24.02
N GLY A 140 9.27 -15.41 23.88
CA GLY A 140 9.45 -14.36 24.89
C GLY A 140 8.67 -14.57 26.20
N ALA A 141 7.62 -15.41 26.20
CA ALA A 141 6.90 -15.78 27.41
C ALA A 141 7.52 -16.99 28.15
N MET A 142 8.47 -17.69 27.54
CA MET A 142 9.22 -18.79 28.14
C MET A 142 10.61 -18.37 28.66
N ALA A 143 11.02 -17.12 28.41
CA ALA A 143 12.24 -16.50 28.94
C ALA A 143 11.92 -15.64 30.16
#